data_AF-A0A7W0QLJ4-F1
#
_entry.id   AF-A0A7W0QLJ4-F1
#
_cell.length_a   1.000
_cell.length_b   1.000
_cell.length_c   1.000
_cell.angle_alpha   90.00
_cell.angle_beta   90.00
_cell.angle_gamma   90.00
#
_symmetry.space_group_name_H-M   'P 1'
#
loop_
_entity.id
_entity.type
_entity.pdbx_description
1 polymer ?
#
loop_
_entity_poly.entity_id
_entity_poly.type
_entity_poly.pdbx_seq_one_letter_code
_entity_poly.pdbx_strand_id
1 'polypeptide(L)'
;MKSLGKWGRWAAWALAVLAVPVAVALAVVAIDLLRTPGQIAADDARFESAPMRQRNLWKVGFLPGLMSEKLLGLEDDVFHRQILGLYLRVEPGEVDYSGFPELESLRAKAQYEVTRLSLEEPDPKRRSRMLTMYGVITLDKKVPDKVGRRDNIQRAVVAFRSAIALDPDNADAKTNLEGVLSREGDVILTPSNAPTRDRAGGKLSGRGGTGSGY
;
A
#
# COMPACT_ATOMS: atom_id res chain seq x y z
N MET A 1 -42.48 -17.41 52.25
CA MET A 1 -41.27 -17.46 51.41
C MET A 1 -41.34 -18.66 50.48
N LYS A 2 -41.44 -18.46 49.14
CA LYS A 2 -41.15 -19.39 48.03
C LYS A 2 -42.13 -19.18 46.85
N SER A 3 -41.92 -18.14 46.04
CA SER A 3 -42.45 -18.09 44.66
C SER A 3 -41.49 -17.47 43.64
N LEU A 4 -40.22 -17.22 44.01
CA LEU A 4 -39.19 -16.68 43.10
C LEU A 4 -38.56 -17.73 42.16
N GLY A 5 -38.94 -19.02 42.26
CA GLY A 5 -38.25 -20.12 41.57
C GLY A 5 -38.62 -20.37 40.11
N LYS A 6 -39.78 -19.88 39.63
CA LYS A 6 -40.18 -20.07 38.22
C LYS A 6 -39.59 -19.00 37.31
N TRP A 7 -39.62 -17.73 37.71
CA TRP A 7 -39.08 -16.60 36.94
C TRP A 7 -37.57 -16.71 36.70
N GLY A 8 -36.80 -17.15 37.70
CA GLY A 8 -35.34 -17.36 37.55
C GLY A 8 -34.98 -18.48 36.56
N ARG A 9 -35.81 -19.52 36.43
CA ARG A 9 -35.59 -20.60 35.45
C ARG A 9 -35.86 -20.14 34.03
N TRP A 10 -36.93 -19.39 33.78
CA TRP A 10 -37.20 -18.82 32.46
C TRP A 10 -36.15 -17.79 32.05
N ALA A 11 -35.67 -16.96 32.99
CA ALA A 11 -34.57 -16.04 32.73
C ALA A 11 -33.26 -16.79 32.39
N ALA A 12 -32.93 -17.87 33.12
CA ALA A 12 -31.76 -18.69 32.82
C ALA A 12 -31.85 -19.41 31.47
N TRP A 13 -33.04 -19.91 31.10
CA TRP A 13 -33.27 -20.50 29.78
C TRP A 13 -33.18 -19.47 28.66
N ALA A 14 -33.75 -18.28 28.85
CA ALA A 14 -33.62 -17.18 27.90
C ALA A 14 -32.15 -16.76 27.73
N LEU A 15 -31.39 -16.68 28.82
CA LEU A 15 -29.96 -16.40 28.78
C LEU A 15 -29.18 -17.50 28.05
N ALA A 16 -29.49 -18.76 28.30
CA ALA A 16 -28.84 -19.90 27.63
C ALA A 16 -29.13 -19.91 26.13
N VAL A 17 -30.38 -19.63 25.74
CA VAL A 17 -30.78 -19.54 24.32
C VAL A 17 -30.08 -18.36 23.64
N LEU A 18 -29.85 -17.25 24.33
CA LEU A 18 -29.14 -16.08 23.79
C LEU A 18 -27.61 -16.25 23.80
N ALA A 19 -27.07 -17.08 24.69
CA ALA A 19 -25.65 -17.39 24.76
C ALA A 19 -25.15 -18.19 23.54
N VAL A 20 -25.97 -19.11 23.01
CA VAL A 20 -25.62 -19.91 21.83
C VAL A 20 -25.32 -19.05 20.59
N PRO A 21 -26.20 -18.14 20.12
CA PRO A 21 -25.94 -17.31 18.96
C PRO A 21 -24.77 -16.34 19.19
N VAL A 22 -24.59 -15.83 20.42
CA VAL A 22 -23.42 -15.01 20.77
C VAL A 22 -22.13 -15.81 20.66
N ALA A 23 -22.10 -17.04 21.17
CA ALA A 23 -20.94 -17.92 21.07
C ALA A 23 -20.60 -18.26 19.61
N VAL A 24 -21.62 -18.52 18.78
CA VAL A 24 -21.43 -18.75 17.34
C VAL A 24 -20.87 -17.50 16.66
N ALA A 25 -21.41 -16.31 16.96
CA ALA A 25 -20.91 -15.05 16.40
C ALA A 25 -19.44 -14.81 16.77
N LEU A 26 -19.08 -15.02 18.04
CA LEU A 26 -17.69 -14.90 18.51
C LEU A 26 -16.76 -15.93 17.86
N ALA A 27 -17.22 -17.17 17.66
CA ALA A 27 -16.45 -18.19 16.97
C ALA A 27 -16.19 -17.81 15.50
N VAL A 28 -17.19 -17.26 14.80
CA VAL A 28 -17.04 -16.76 13.43
C VAL A 28 -16.01 -15.62 13.37
N VAL A 29 -16.09 -14.64 14.28
CA VAL A 29 -15.11 -13.56 14.36
C VAL A 29 -13.71 -14.11 14.65
N ALA A 30 -13.58 -15.04 15.60
CA ALA A 30 -12.30 -15.66 15.93
C ALA A 30 -11.67 -16.39 14.74
N ILE A 31 -12.46 -17.14 13.97
CA ILE A 31 -12.01 -17.83 12.76
C ILE A 31 -11.53 -16.81 11.71
N ASP A 32 -12.26 -15.72 11.50
CA ASP A 32 -11.89 -14.67 10.56
C ASP A 32 -10.54 -14.02 10.95
N LEU A 33 -10.38 -13.69 12.23
CA LEU A 33 -9.14 -13.10 12.77
C LEU A 33 -7.95 -14.05 12.66
N LEU A 34 -8.13 -15.34 12.97
CA LEU A 34 -7.05 -16.33 12.91
C LEU A 34 -6.63 -16.66 11.47
N ARG A 35 -7.54 -16.55 10.50
CA ARG A 35 -7.27 -16.85 9.09
C ARG A 35 -6.60 -15.69 8.36
N THR A 36 -6.89 -14.45 8.77
CA THR A 36 -6.46 -13.22 8.07
C THR A 36 -4.95 -13.13 7.84
N PRO A 37 -4.06 -13.35 8.84
CA PRO A 37 -2.61 -13.24 8.62
C PRO A 37 -2.09 -14.22 7.55
N GLY A 38 -2.62 -15.45 7.53
CA GLY A 38 -2.24 -16.45 6.53
C GLY A 38 -2.71 -16.09 5.11
N GLN A 39 -3.85 -15.42 4.97
CA GLN A 39 -4.33 -14.91 3.68
C GLN A 39 -3.44 -13.78 3.16
N ILE A 40 -3.06 -12.84 4.03
CA ILE A 40 -2.16 -11.74 3.67
C ILE A 40 -0.80 -12.30 3.24
N ALA A 41 -0.22 -13.23 4.00
CA ALA A 41 1.06 -13.85 3.64
C ALA A 41 0.98 -14.61 2.30
N ALA A 42 -0.12 -15.29 2.03
CA ALA A 42 -0.33 -15.96 0.74
C ALA A 42 -0.49 -14.95 -0.41
N ASP A 43 -1.15 -13.81 -0.17
CA ASP A 43 -1.26 -12.72 -1.13
C ASP A 43 0.08 -12.03 -1.39
N ASP A 44 0.88 -11.81 -0.34
CA ASP A 44 2.24 -11.28 -0.45
C ASP A 44 3.11 -12.22 -1.30
N ALA A 45 3.09 -13.53 -1.04
CA ALA A 45 3.81 -14.51 -1.86
C ALA A 45 3.35 -14.54 -3.32
N ARG A 46 2.04 -14.44 -3.57
CA ARG A 46 1.48 -14.31 -4.93
C ARG A 46 1.95 -13.03 -5.61
N PHE A 47 1.95 -11.93 -4.87
CA PHE A 47 2.39 -10.64 -5.36
C PHE A 47 3.87 -10.67 -5.72
N GLU A 48 4.72 -11.22 -4.86
CA GLU A 48 6.15 -11.37 -5.12
C GLU A 48 6.44 -12.21 -6.37
N SER A 49 5.66 -13.26 -6.62
CA SER A 49 5.86 -14.14 -7.77
C SER A 49 5.54 -13.49 -9.12
N ALA A 50 4.54 -12.61 -9.18
CA ALA A 50 4.05 -12.03 -10.43
C ALA A 50 3.27 -10.71 -10.20
N PRO A 51 3.94 -9.64 -9.71
CA PRO A 51 3.27 -8.46 -9.16
C PRO A 51 2.34 -7.76 -10.17
N MET A 52 2.71 -7.77 -11.45
CA MET A 52 1.95 -7.14 -12.54
C MET A 52 0.72 -7.95 -12.97
N ARG A 53 0.70 -9.28 -12.76
CA ARG A 53 -0.38 -10.16 -13.21
C ARG A 53 -1.47 -10.33 -12.17
N GLN A 54 -1.14 -10.23 -10.89
CA GLN A 54 -2.11 -10.45 -9.82
C GLN A 54 -3.16 -9.34 -9.81
N ARG A 55 -4.41 -9.73 -9.52
CA ARG A 55 -5.55 -8.81 -9.31
C ARG A 55 -6.23 -9.19 -8.00
N ASN A 56 -6.93 -8.26 -7.38
CA ASN A 56 -7.80 -8.54 -6.23
C ASN A 56 -7.08 -9.17 -5.02
N LEU A 57 -5.83 -8.79 -4.78
CA LEU A 57 -5.06 -9.19 -3.59
C LEU A 57 -5.45 -8.38 -2.35
N TRP A 58 -5.13 -8.91 -1.18
CA TRP A 58 -5.32 -8.29 0.13
C TRP A 58 -6.77 -7.91 0.41
N LYS A 59 -7.67 -8.84 0.10
CA LYS A 59 -9.08 -8.79 0.54
C LYS A 59 -9.18 -9.44 1.91
N VAL A 60 -9.28 -8.64 2.95
CA VAL A 60 -9.30 -9.11 4.33
C VAL A 60 -10.69 -9.59 4.73
N GLY A 61 -10.74 -10.82 5.25
CA GLY A 61 -11.91 -11.41 5.89
C GLY A 61 -13.08 -11.73 4.96
N PHE A 62 -14.07 -12.45 5.49
CA PHE A 62 -15.36 -12.66 4.84
C PHE A 62 -16.51 -11.95 5.56
N LEU A 63 -16.24 -11.34 6.72
CA LEU A 63 -17.20 -10.51 7.43
C LEU A 63 -17.41 -9.17 6.70
N PRO A 64 -18.66 -8.70 6.57
CA PRO A 64 -18.94 -7.43 5.92
C PRO A 64 -18.33 -6.26 6.70
N GLY A 65 -17.70 -5.33 5.98
CA GLY A 65 -17.36 -4.00 6.49
C GLY A 65 -16.08 -3.87 7.32
N LEU A 66 -14.94 -4.36 6.81
CA LEU A 66 -13.58 -4.05 7.33
C LEU A 66 -13.37 -4.35 8.83
N MET A 67 -14.24 -5.16 9.45
CA MET A 67 -14.21 -5.37 10.91
C MET A 67 -12.95 -6.11 11.35
N SER A 68 -12.50 -7.11 10.60
CA SER A 68 -11.24 -7.81 10.87
C SER A 68 -10.03 -6.91 10.63
N GLU A 69 -10.08 -6.07 9.60
CA GLU A 69 -9.03 -5.10 9.30
C GLU A 69 -8.86 -4.08 10.44
N LYS A 70 -9.97 -3.53 10.94
CA LYS A 70 -10.04 -2.64 12.11
C LYS A 70 -9.58 -3.31 13.40
N LEU A 71 -10.12 -4.49 13.70
CA LEU A 71 -9.82 -5.20 14.95
C LEU A 71 -8.36 -5.62 15.03
N LEU A 72 -7.73 -5.93 13.89
CA LEU A 72 -6.31 -6.28 13.81
C LEU A 72 -5.40 -5.07 13.60
N GLY A 73 -5.95 -3.87 13.40
CA GLY A 73 -5.17 -2.66 13.07
C GLY A 73 -4.38 -2.79 11.77
N LEU A 74 -4.92 -3.53 10.80
CA LEU A 74 -4.27 -3.85 9.52
C LEU A 74 -4.60 -2.87 8.40
N GLU A 75 -5.46 -1.89 8.65
CA GLU A 75 -6.04 -1.03 7.62
C GLU A 75 -4.96 -0.39 6.76
N ASP A 76 -4.06 0.36 7.38
CA ASP A 76 -3.07 1.13 6.63
C ASP A 76 -2.05 0.22 5.93
N ASP A 77 -1.79 -0.95 6.49
CA ASP A 77 -0.88 -1.95 5.99
C ASP A 77 -1.43 -2.59 4.70
N VAL A 78 -2.73 -2.89 4.67
CA VAL A 78 -3.43 -3.40 3.49
C VAL A 78 -3.57 -2.33 2.43
N PHE A 79 -3.91 -1.09 2.81
CA PHE A 79 -4.02 0.02 1.87
C PHE A 79 -2.69 0.37 1.22
N HIS A 80 -1.60 0.41 1.98
CA HIS A 80 -0.27 0.64 1.43
C HIS A 80 0.09 -0.43 0.39
N ARG A 81 -0.15 -1.71 0.69
CA ARG A 81 0.05 -2.82 -0.26
C ARG A 81 -0.80 -2.67 -1.51
N GLN A 82 -2.07 -2.26 -1.38
CA GLN A 82 -2.95 -2.05 -2.53
C GLN A 82 -2.47 -0.91 -3.43
N ILE A 83 -2.06 0.24 -2.87
CA ILE A 83 -1.51 1.36 -3.65
C ILE A 83 -0.22 0.95 -4.36
N LEU A 84 0.69 0.28 -3.64
CA LEU A 84 1.92 -0.24 -4.21
C LEU A 84 1.63 -1.23 -5.34
N GLY A 85 0.65 -2.12 -5.15
CA GLY A 85 0.20 -3.06 -6.18
C GLY A 85 -0.39 -2.38 -7.41
N LEU A 86 -1.16 -1.30 -7.25
CA LEU A 86 -1.66 -0.49 -8.37
C LEU A 86 -0.51 0.16 -9.13
N TYR A 87 0.47 0.69 -8.42
CA TYR A 87 1.58 1.42 -9.02
C TYR A 87 2.60 0.49 -9.70
N LEU A 88 2.97 -0.64 -9.10
CA LEU A 88 3.91 -1.58 -9.71
C LEU A 88 3.40 -2.21 -11.02
N ARG A 89 2.09 -2.13 -11.28
CA ARG A 89 1.49 -2.54 -12.56
C ARG A 89 1.75 -1.58 -13.71
N VAL A 90 2.12 -0.34 -13.44
CA VAL A 90 2.52 0.59 -14.50
C VAL A 90 3.97 0.40 -14.93
N GLU A 91 4.68 -0.55 -14.29
CA GLU A 91 6.08 -0.88 -14.56
C GLU A 91 6.97 0.39 -14.51
N PRO A 92 6.99 1.09 -13.35
CA PRO A 92 7.62 2.40 -13.24
C PRO A 92 9.09 2.34 -13.64
N GLY A 93 9.56 3.36 -14.35
CA GLY A 93 10.91 3.43 -14.91
C GLY A 93 11.19 2.58 -16.17
N GLU A 94 10.51 1.45 -16.34
CA GLU A 94 10.73 0.50 -17.46
C GLU A 94 9.92 0.88 -18.71
N VAL A 95 8.64 1.23 -18.52
CA VAL A 95 7.71 1.52 -19.63
C VAL A 95 7.41 3.01 -19.67
N ASP A 96 7.59 3.64 -20.83
CA ASP A 96 6.96 4.94 -21.08
C ASP A 96 5.48 4.70 -21.41
N TYR A 97 4.62 4.92 -20.41
CA TYR A 97 3.19 4.73 -20.55
C TYR A 97 2.48 5.94 -21.18
N SER A 98 3.21 6.94 -21.70
CA SER A 98 2.63 8.05 -22.46
C SER A 98 1.89 7.52 -23.69
N GLY A 99 0.58 7.78 -23.75
CA GLY A 99 -0.28 7.30 -24.85
C GLY A 99 -0.88 5.91 -24.64
N PHE A 100 -0.75 5.32 -23.44
CA PHE A 100 -1.48 4.13 -23.00
C PHE A 100 -2.53 4.53 -21.94
N PRO A 101 -3.78 4.84 -22.34
CA PRO A 101 -4.78 5.42 -21.44
C PRO A 101 -5.05 4.59 -20.18
N GLU A 102 -4.98 3.27 -20.27
CA GLU A 102 -5.18 2.38 -19.13
C GLU A 102 -4.07 2.51 -18.07
N LEU A 103 -2.81 2.61 -18.50
CA LEU A 103 -1.66 2.75 -17.59
C LEU A 103 -1.61 4.16 -16.99
N GLU A 104 -1.91 5.19 -17.78
CA GLU A 104 -2.06 6.55 -17.28
C GLU A 104 -3.18 6.66 -16.23
N SER A 105 -4.31 6.00 -16.47
CA SER A 105 -5.43 5.92 -15.51
C SER A 105 -5.04 5.19 -14.23
N LEU A 106 -4.33 4.06 -14.32
CA LEU A 106 -3.84 3.33 -13.13
C LEU A 106 -2.90 4.20 -12.29
N ARG A 107 -1.97 4.91 -12.93
CA ARG A 107 -1.03 5.81 -12.25
C ARG A 107 -1.76 6.98 -11.60
N ALA A 108 -2.67 7.62 -12.33
CA ALA A 108 -3.50 8.72 -11.82
C ALA A 108 -4.33 8.28 -10.61
N LYS A 109 -4.88 7.06 -10.65
CA LYS A 109 -5.58 6.47 -9.51
C LYS A 109 -4.66 6.24 -8.31
N ALA A 110 -3.47 5.66 -8.52
CA ALA A 110 -2.49 5.48 -7.44
C ALA A 110 -2.07 6.82 -6.81
N GLN A 111 -1.83 7.84 -7.64
CA GLN A 111 -1.52 9.20 -7.20
C GLN A 111 -2.66 9.84 -6.39
N TYR A 112 -3.90 9.66 -6.85
CA TYR A 112 -5.09 10.18 -6.15
C TYR A 112 -5.24 9.53 -4.77
N GLU A 113 -5.19 8.20 -4.70
CA GLU A 113 -5.37 7.47 -3.43
C GLU A 113 -4.27 7.78 -2.43
N VAL A 114 -3.00 7.82 -2.85
CA VAL A 114 -1.90 8.15 -1.92
C VAL A 114 -2.02 9.59 -1.40
N THR A 115 -2.48 10.52 -2.23
CA THR A 115 -2.67 11.93 -1.81
C THR A 115 -3.79 12.02 -0.80
N ARG A 116 -4.97 11.46 -1.13
CA ARG A 116 -6.14 11.47 -0.25
C ARG A 116 -5.82 10.85 1.10
N LEU A 117 -5.22 9.66 1.12
CA LEU A 117 -4.88 8.97 2.37
C LEU A 117 -3.82 9.70 3.18
N SER A 118 -2.81 10.32 2.54
CA SER A 118 -1.80 11.08 3.28
C SER A 118 -2.39 12.24 4.09
N LEU A 119 -3.52 12.80 3.64
CA LEU A 119 -4.23 13.87 4.34
C LEU A 119 -5.07 13.35 5.51
N GLU A 120 -5.62 12.14 5.38
CA GLU A 120 -6.47 11.50 6.39
C GLU A 120 -5.66 10.76 7.48
N GLU A 121 -4.42 10.35 7.17
CA GLU A 121 -3.58 9.49 8.01
C GLU A 121 -3.08 10.20 9.29
N PRO A 122 -3.54 9.86 10.51
CA PRO A 122 -3.12 10.53 11.73
C PRO A 122 -1.70 10.18 12.22
N ASP A 123 -1.17 8.99 11.88
CA ASP A 123 0.17 8.57 12.33
C ASP A 123 1.26 9.24 11.47
N PRO A 124 2.18 10.03 12.07
CA PRO A 124 3.22 10.73 11.33
C PRO A 124 4.14 9.78 10.56
N LYS A 125 4.44 8.59 11.08
CA LYS A 125 5.30 7.63 10.38
C LYS A 125 4.61 7.05 9.16
N ARG A 126 3.31 6.75 9.25
CA ARG A 126 2.51 6.27 8.12
C ARG A 126 2.35 7.35 7.06
N ARG A 127 2.04 8.57 7.48
CA ARG A 127 1.95 9.73 6.59
C ARG A 127 3.27 9.98 5.87
N SER A 128 4.40 9.82 6.55
CA SER A 128 5.74 9.90 5.95
C SER A 128 5.94 8.90 4.80
N ARG A 129 5.54 7.63 5.00
CA ARG A 129 5.60 6.60 3.94
C ARG A 129 4.70 6.96 2.75
N MET A 130 3.50 7.46 3.00
CA MET A 130 2.59 7.89 1.92
C MET A 130 3.14 9.07 1.12
N LEU A 131 3.73 10.07 1.80
CA LEU A 131 4.37 11.21 1.13
C LEU A 131 5.61 10.79 0.32
N THR A 132 6.34 9.79 0.80
CA THR A 132 7.44 9.18 0.04
C THR A 132 6.93 8.56 -1.25
N MET A 133 5.87 7.76 -1.16
CA MET A 133 5.23 7.16 -2.33
C MET A 133 4.66 8.20 -3.28
N TYR A 134 4.02 9.26 -2.77
CA TYR A 134 3.55 10.39 -3.57
C TYR A 134 4.69 11.02 -4.39
N GLY A 135 5.85 11.26 -3.77
CA GLY A 135 7.02 11.83 -4.45
C GLY A 135 7.53 10.94 -5.57
N VAL A 136 7.61 9.63 -5.32
CA VAL A 136 8.01 8.62 -6.30
C VAL A 136 7.06 8.58 -7.51
N ILE A 137 5.75 8.46 -7.29
CA ILE A 137 4.74 8.42 -8.36
C ILE A 137 4.73 9.73 -9.17
N THR A 138 5.06 10.85 -8.52
CA THR A 138 5.17 12.16 -9.20
C THR A 138 6.35 12.20 -10.16
N LEU A 139 7.49 11.63 -9.78
CA LEU A 139 8.72 11.63 -10.58
C LEU A 139 8.72 10.63 -11.73
N ASP A 140 7.97 9.55 -11.59
CA ASP A 140 7.80 8.53 -12.63
C ASP A 140 7.12 9.08 -13.89
N LYS A 141 6.36 10.19 -13.78
CA LYS A 141 5.78 10.85 -14.96
C LYS A 141 6.87 11.42 -15.85
N LYS A 142 7.09 10.80 -17.01
CA LYS A 142 7.83 11.41 -18.11
C LYS A 142 7.03 12.57 -18.70
N VAL A 143 7.60 13.77 -18.64
CA VAL A 143 7.03 14.97 -19.25
C VAL A 143 8.00 15.54 -20.28
N PRO A 144 7.52 15.90 -21.49
CA PRO A 144 8.39 16.27 -22.59
C PRO A 144 9.02 17.65 -22.37
N ASP A 145 8.32 18.57 -21.72
CA ASP A 145 8.77 19.93 -21.53
C ASP A 145 9.60 20.12 -20.25
N LYS A 146 10.50 21.11 -20.28
CA LYS A 146 11.41 21.40 -19.16
C LYS A 146 10.69 21.99 -17.95
N VAL A 147 9.56 22.66 -18.14
CA VAL A 147 8.81 23.34 -17.06
C VAL A 147 8.08 22.29 -16.22
N GLY A 148 7.32 21.40 -16.85
CA GLY A 148 6.65 20.28 -16.20
C GLY A 148 7.64 19.38 -15.46
N ARG A 149 8.84 19.15 -16.03
CA ARG A 149 9.86 18.35 -15.36
C ARG A 149 10.34 19.00 -14.07
N ARG A 150 10.58 20.32 -14.11
CA ARG A 150 10.96 21.10 -12.91
C ARG A 150 9.85 21.12 -11.88
N ASP A 151 8.59 21.24 -12.30
CA ASP A 151 7.43 21.20 -11.40
C ASP A 151 7.33 19.84 -10.67
N ASN A 152 7.44 18.72 -11.40
CA ASN A 152 7.44 17.38 -10.80
C ASN A 152 8.59 17.20 -9.80
N ILE A 153 9.80 17.66 -10.16
CA ILE A 153 10.97 17.64 -9.27
C ILE A 153 10.70 18.43 -8.00
N GLN A 154 10.17 19.66 -8.11
CA GLN A 154 9.87 20.50 -6.95
C GLN A 154 8.82 19.87 -6.04
N ARG A 155 7.74 19.33 -6.60
CA ARG A 155 6.69 18.63 -5.84
C ARG A 155 7.26 17.44 -5.08
N ALA A 156 8.10 16.64 -5.72
CA ALA A 156 8.72 15.48 -5.06
C ALA A 156 9.70 15.88 -3.97
N VAL A 157 10.53 16.91 -4.19
CA VAL A 157 11.41 17.47 -3.14
C VAL A 157 10.61 17.91 -1.91
N VAL A 158 9.49 18.62 -2.12
CA VAL A 158 8.60 19.05 -1.03
C VAL A 158 8.02 17.84 -0.30
N ALA A 159 7.56 16.82 -1.04
CA ALA A 159 7.02 15.60 -0.46
C ALA A 159 8.05 14.85 0.39
N PHE A 160 9.27 14.62 -0.14
CA PHE A 160 10.32 13.92 0.61
C PHE A 160 10.79 14.68 1.84
N ARG A 161 10.94 16.01 1.75
CA ARG A 161 11.25 16.84 2.93
C ARG A 161 10.15 16.76 3.98
N SER A 162 8.89 16.76 3.55
CA SER A 162 7.74 16.63 4.46
C SER A 162 7.70 15.24 5.11
N ALA A 163 8.01 14.20 4.34
CA ALA A 163 8.15 12.84 4.85
C ALA A 163 9.26 12.75 5.93
N ILE A 164 10.43 13.30 5.67
CA ILE A 164 11.57 13.32 6.63
C ILE A 164 11.23 14.15 7.88
N ALA A 165 10.49 15.24 7.73
CA ALA A 165 10.06 16.05 8.87
C ALA A 165 9.08 15.31 9.79
N LEU A 166 8.22 14.47 9.23
CA LEU A 166 7.28 13.63 9.99
C LEU A 166 7.95 12.40 10.61
N ASP A 167 8.87 11.78 9.87
CA ASP A 167 9.63 10.61 10.31
C ASP A 167 11.10 10.78 9.92
N PRO A 168 11.93 11.29 10.85
CA PRO A 168 13.36 11.44 10.62
C PRO A 168 14.09 10.13 10.34
N ASP A 169 13.50 8.96 10.62
CA ASP A 169 14.12 7.65 10.39
C ASP A 169 13.75 7.04 9.03
N ASN A 170 12.89 7.71 8.24
CA ASN A 170 12.49 7.23 6.92
C ASN A 170 13.66 7.30 5.92
N ALA A 171 14.37 6.18 5.77
CA ALA A 171 15.51 6.03 4.88
C ALA A 171 15.14 6.21 3.39
N ASP A 172 13.99 5.66 2.95
CA ASP A 172 13.55 5.75 1.56
C ASP A 172 13.34 7.22 1.13
N ALA A 173 12.74 8.03 2.01
CA ALA A 173 12.56 9.46 1.74
C ALA A 173 13.90 10.20 1.61
N LYS A 174 14.90 9.87 2.44
CA LYS A 174 16.24 10.47 2.39
C LYS A 174 16.97 10.08 1.12
N THR A 175 16.99 8.78 0.79
CA THR A 175 17.64 8.27 -0.43
C THR A 175 17.01 8.87 -1.68
N ASN A 176 15.68 8.95 -1.74
CA ASN A 176 15.00 9.56 -2.88
C ASN A 176 15.23 11.07 -2.97
N LEU A 177 15.29 11.78 -1.83
CA LEU A 177 15.66 13.19 -1.82
C LEU A 177 17.09 13.40 -2.31
N GLU A 178 18.04 12.57 -1.87
CA GLU A 178 19.43 12.60 -2.35
C GLU A 178 19.50 12.37 -3.86
N GLY A 179 18.79 11.34 -4.36
CA GLY A 179 18.66 11.06 -5.79
C GLY A 179 18.19 12.29 -6.56
N VAL A 180 17.05 12.88 -6.18
CA VAL A 180 16.51 14.07 -6.86
C VAL A 180 17.44 15.29 -6.83
N LEU A 181 18.17 15.49 -5.73
CA LEU A 181 19.03 16.67 -5.56
C LEU A 181 20.41 16.52 -6.22
N SER A 182 20.88 15.30 -6.43
CA SER A 182 22.16 15.06 -7.08
C SER A 182 22.05 15.33 -8.59
N ARG A 183 23.09 15.96 -9.18
CA ARG A 183 23.11 16.34 -10.62
C ARG A 183 23.07 15.14 -11.59
N GLU A 184 23.25 13.93 -11.07
CA GLU A 184 23.26 12.65 -11.81
C GLU A 184 22.21 11.64 -11.27
N GLY A 185 21.39 12.00 -10.28
CA GLY A 185 20.75 10.99 -9.44
C GLY A 185 19.57 10.26 -10.04
N ASP A 186 19.69 8.95 -10.03
CA ASP A 186 18.57 8.03 -10.18
C ASP A 186 17.68 8.10 -8.94
N VAL A 187 16.39 8.27 -9.16
CA VAL A 187 15.38 8.18 -8.11
C VAL A 187 14.94 6.73 -8.04
N ILE A 188 14.86 6.17 -6.84
CA ILE A 188 14.33 4.82 -6.69
C ILE A 188 12.81 4.92 -6.81
N LEU A 189 12.30 4.54 -7.99
CA LEU A 189 10.87 4.58 -8.28
C LEU A 189 10.09 3.43 -7.64
N THR A 190 10.75 2.56 -6.88
CA THR A 190 10.10 1.51 -6.11
C THR A 190 10.54 1.60 -4.66
N PRO A 191 9.64 1.44 -3.67
CA PRO A 191 10.03 1.32 -2.28
C PRO A 191 11.10 0.23 -2.07
N SER A 192 11.93 0.37 -1.04
CA SER A 192 13.02 -0.59 -0.78
C SER A 192 12.54 -2.01 -0.48
N ASN A 193 11.27 -2.16 -0.03
CA ASN A 193 10.61 -3.43 0.23
C ASN A 193 9.73 -3.92 -0.93
N ALA A 194 9.74 -3.27 -2.09
CA ALA A 194 9.01 -3.73 -3.26
C ALA A 194 9.63 -5.01 -3.84
N PRO A 195 8.83 -5.95 -4.36
CA PRO A 195 9.37 -7.12 -5.04
C PRO A 195 10.20 -6.71 -6.26
N THR A 196 11.49 -7.01 -6.23
CA THR A 196 12.42 -6.82 -7.36
C THR A 196 12.31 -7.98 -8.36
N ARG A 197 12.39 -7.69 -9.67
CA ARG A 197 12.42 -8.70 -10.75
C ARG A 197 13.63 -9.67 -10.69
N ASP A 198 14.61 -9.41 -9.84
CA ASP A 198 15.96 -9.98 -9.89
C ASP A 198 16.15 -11.42 -9.40
N ARG A 199 15.15 -12.29 -9.54
CA ARG A 199 15.35 -13.74 -9.38
C ARG A 199 14.81 -14.55 -10.56
N ALA A 200 15.30 -14.26 -11.76
CA ALA A 200 15.27 -15.19 -12.90
C ALA A 200 16.27 -14.90 -14.05
N GLY A 201 17.13 -13.89 -13.94
CA GLY A 201 18.12 -13.62 -14.99
C GLY A 201 19.26 -12.77 -14.47
N GLY A 202 20.44 -13.36 -14.30
CA GLY A 202 21.62 -12.60 -13.93
C GLY A 202 21.92 -11.53 -14.99
N LYS A 203 21.98 -10.27 -14.56
CA LYS A 203 22.97 -9.27 -15.00
C LYS A 203 22.80 -7.98 -14.20
N LEU A 204 23.72 -7.78 -13.25
CA LEU A 204 24.13 -6.47 -12.79
C LEU A 204 24.88 -5.75 -13.93
N SER A 205 24.70 -4.43 -13.98
CA SER A 205 25.54 -3.40 -14.64
C SER A 205 25.66 -3.41 -16.17
N GLY A 206 25.21 -2.33 -16.80
CA GLY A 206 25.36 -2.12 -18.25
C GLY A 206 24.92 -0.73 -18.73
N ARG A 207 25.70 0.29 -18.35
CA ARG A 207 25.72 1.62 -18.97
C ARG A 207 25.74 1.52 -20.50
N GLY A 208 24.86 2.25 -21.18
CA GLY A 208 24.83 2.30 -22.64
C GLY A 208 24.11 3.54 -23.14
N GLY A 209 24.68 4.73 -22.89
CA GLY A 209 24.32 5.92 -23.64
C GLY A 209 24.67 5.71 -25.11
N THR A 210 23.65 5.65 -25.97
CA THR A 210 23.84 5.67 -27.42
C THR A 210 23.90 7.13 -27.87
N GLY A 211 25.13 7.54 -28.18
CA GLY A 211 25.44 8.82 -28.78
C GLY A 211 24.89 8.97 -30.19
N SER A 212 24.63 10.22 -30.52
CA SER A 212 24.39 10.77 -31.85
C SER A 212 25.51 10.39 -32.83
N GLY A 213 25.14 10.11 -34.07
CA GLY A 213 26.06 9.98 -35.20
C GLY A 213 25.34 10.14 -36.53
N TYR A 214 25.49 11.35 -37.09
CA TYR A 214 25.27 11.85 -38.47
C TYR A 214 23.88 11.71 -39.10
#